data_AF-A0A0U5CMG3-F1
#
_entry.id   AF-A0A0U5CMG3-F1
#
_cell.length_a   1.000
_cell.length_b   1.000
_cell.length_c   1.000
_cell.angle_alpha   90.00
_cell.angle_beta   90.00
_cell.angle_gamma   90.00
#
_symmetry.space_group_name_H-M   'P 1'
#
loop_
_entity.id
_entity.type
_entity.pdbx_description
1 polymer ?
#
loop_
_entity_poly.entity_id
_entity_poly.type
_entity_poly.pdbx_seq_one_letter_code
_entity_poly.pdbx_strand_id
1 'polypeptide(L)' 'MTGRCLVIPGICDYADSHKNDEWHNYAAATAAAYTKLFLLRLPVLNREMVHLQKRTVASLDEAELSVKRIRYERDWS' A
#
# COMPACT_ATOMS: atom_id res chain seq x y z
N MET A 1 13.94 -7.35 23.09
CA MET A 1 14.15 -7.15 21.64
C MET A 1 13.17 -6.09 21.17
N THR A 2 13.63 -4.91 20.74
CA THR A 2 12.76 -3.82 20.25
C THR A 2 13.02 -3.62 18.76
N GLY A 3 12.13 -4.11 17.90
CA GLY A 3 12.13 -3.82 16.46
C GLY A 3 11.40 -2.49 16.19
N ARG A 4 11.91 -1.70 15.25
CA ARG A 4 11.20 -0.49 14.75
C ARG A 4 10.18 -0.93 13.70
N CYS A 5 8.92 -0.56 13.88
CA CYS A 5 7.82 -0.85 12.95
C CYS A 5 7.09 0.45 12.62
N LEU A 6 6.69 0.60 11.35
CA LEU A 6 5.82 1.66 10.87
C LEU A 6 4.61 0.99 10.21
N VAL A 7 3.41 1.31 10.69
CA VAL A 7 2.16 0.76 10.16
C VAL A 7 1.52 1.79 9.22
N ILE A 8 1.17 1.35 8.02
CA ILE A 8 0.42 2.15 7.03
C ILE A 8 -0.91 1.43 6.78
N PRO A 9 -2.00 1.86 7.46
CA PRO A 9 -3.29 1.21 7.31
C PRO A 9 -4.06 1.71 6.08
N GLY A 10 -4.91 0.85 5.52
CA GLY A 10 -5.97 1.23 4.59
C GLY A 10 -7.32 1.20 5.32
N ILE A 11 -8.22 2.13 5.00
CA ILE A 11 -9.58 2.16 5.57
C ILE A 11 -10.50 1.39 4.64
N CYS A 12 -11.13 0.33 5.16
CA CYS A 12 -11.94 -0.59 4.37
C CYS A 12 -13.38 -0.75 4.87
N ASP A 13 -13.68 -0.28 6.08
CA ASP A 13 -15.02 -0.36 6.66
C ASP A 13 -15.30 0.88 7.51
N TYR A 14 -16.58 1.25 7.62
CA TYR A 14 -17.01 2.17 8.66
C TYR A 14 -17.20 1.34 9.94
N ALA A 15 -16.78 1.88 11.08
CA ALA A 15 -16.89 1.17 12.37
C ALA A 15 -18.34 1.12 12.90
N ASP A 16 -19.28 0.73 12.03
CA ASP A 16 -20.69 0.51 12.30
C ASP A 16 -21.04 -0.98 12.12
N SER A 17 -22.34 -1.32 12.15
CA SER A 17 -22.80 -2.70 12.00
C SER A 17 -22.80 -3.20 10.54
N HIS A 18 -22.57 -2.33 9.56
CA HIS A 18 -22.66 -2.66 8.13
C HIS A 18 -21.29 -3.01 7.59
N LYS A 19 -20.94 -4.31 7.62
CA LYS A 19 -19.70 -4.77 6.99
C LYS A 19 -19.71 -4.53 5.49
N ASN A 20 -18.63 -3.93 4.99
CA ASN A 20 -18.42 -3.72 3.56
C ASN A 20 -17.14 -4.39 3.05
N ASP A 21 -17.23 -5.68 2.72
CA ASP A 21 -16.09 -6.47 2.25
C ASP A 21 -15.57 -6.03 0.86
N GLU A 22 -16.36 -5.28 0.09
CA GLU A 22 -15.99 -4.83 -1.26
C GLU A 22 -14.76 -3.89 -1.24
N TRP A 23 -14.62 -3.11 -0.17
CA TRP A 23 -13.58 -2.08 -0.07
C TRP A 23 -12.23 -2.61 0.44
N HIS A 24 -12.18 -3.85 0.93
CA HIS A 24 -10.95 -4.46 1.45
C HIS A 24 -9.82 -4.47 0.41
N ASN A 25 -10.13 -4.90 -0.81
CA ASN A 25 -9.16 -4.95 -1.90
C ASN A 25 -8.68 -3.54 -2.28
N TYR A 26 -9.58 -2.57 -2.33
CA TYR A 26 -9.25 -1.19 -2.64
C TYR A 26 -8.38 -0.55 -1.54
N ALA A 27 -8.73 -0.78 -0.27
CA ALA A 27 -8.02 -0.26 0.89
C ALA A 27 -6.60 -0.84 0.98
N ALA A 28 -6.45 -2.15 0.79
CA ALA A 28 -5.16 -2.82 0.78
C ALA A 28 -4.27 -2.30 -0.38
N ALA A 29 -4.85 -2.20 -1.58
CA ALA A 29 -4.14 -1.73 -2.76
C ALA A 29 -3.71 -0.25 -2.60
N THR A 30 -4.56 0.59 -2.02
CA THR A 30 -4.24 1.99 -1.70
C THR A 30 -3.11 2.11 -0.68
N ALA A 31 -3.18 1.36 0.42
CA ALA A 31 -2.14 1.35 1.44
C ALA A 31 -0.77 0.91 0.88
N ALA A 32 -0.77 -0.11 0.00
CA ALA A 32 0.43 -0.58 -0.66
C ALA A 32 1.02 0.45 -1.63
N ALA A 33 0.19 1.07 -2.47
CA ALA A 33 0.62 2.12 -3.39
C ALA A 33 1.21 3.33 -2.64
N TYR A 34 0.57 3.75 -1.54
CA TYR A 34 1.09 4.82 -0.69
C TYR A 34 2.43 4.43 -0.05
N THR A 35 2.54 3.21 0.48
CA THR A 35 3.78 2.70 1.07
C THR A 35 4.93 2.73 0.06
N LYS A 36 4.67 2.34 -1.19
CA LYS A 36 5.67 2.39 -2.27
C LYS A 36 6.15 3.83 -2.52
N LEU A 37 5.21 4.76 -2.68
CA LEU A 37 5.54 6.18 -2.87
C LEU A 37 6.33 6.75 -1.69
N PHE A 38 5.90 6.44 -0.47
CA PHE A 38 6.58 6.84 0.76
C PHE A 38 8.02 6.35 0.79
N LEU A 39 8.24 5.05 0.52
CA LEU A 39 9.57 4.47 0.46
C LEU A 39 10.43 5.14 -0.61
N LEU A 40 9.90 5.43 -1.79
CA LEU A 40 10.65 6.09 -2.86
C LEU A 40 11.01 7.55 -2.56
N ARG A 41 10.25 8.24 -1.70
CA ARG A 41 10.49 9.64 -1.35
C ARG A 41 11.48 9.81 -0.20
N LEU A 42 11.62 8.81 0.66
CA LEU A 42 12.53 8.88 1.79
C LEU A 42 14.00 8.79 1.35
N PRO A 43 14.90 9.63 1.90
CA PRO A 43 16.32 9.48 1.67
C PRO A 43 16.82 8.20 2.33
N VAL A 44 17.53 7.38 1.56
CA VAL A 44 18.11 6.13 2.07
C VAL A 44 19.40 6.47 2.79
N LEU A 45 19.35 6.51 4.12
CA LEU A 45 20.49 6.93 4.95
C LEU A 45 21.61 5.88 5.04
N ASN A 46 21.35 4.64 4.63
CA ASN A 46 22.32 3.53 4.67
C ASN A 46 22.29 2.72 3.35
N ARG A 47 23.47 2.42 2.80
CA ARG A 47 23.65 1.62 1.57
C ARG A 47 23.05 0.21 1.68
N GLU A 48 23.04 -0.39 2.87
CA GLU A 48 22.39 -1.70 3.11
C GLU A 48 20.86 -1.63 3.00
N MET A 49 20.27 -0.50 3.41
CA MET A 49 18.82 -0.29 3.36
C MET A 49 18.30 -0.17 1.92
N VAL A 50 19.16 0.14 0.95
CA VAL A 50 18.79 0.20 -0.48
C VAL A 50 18.28 -1.16 -0.97
N HIS A 51 18.92 -2.27 -0.57
CA HIS A 51 18.49 -3.60 -1.00
C HIS A 51 17.18 -4.04 -0.32
N LEU A 52 16.96 -3.63 0.93
CA LEU A 52 15.70 -3.85 1.64
C LEU A 52 14.57 -3.06 0.98
N GLN A 53 14.76 -1.77 0.77
CA GLN A 53 13.80 -0.90 0.11
C GLN A 53 13.44 -1.39 -1.30
N LYS A 54 14.43 -1.79 -2.11
CA LYS A 54 14.18 -2.35 -3.45
C LYS A 54 13.32 -3.61 -3.41
N ARG A 55 13.58 -4.53 -2.47
CA ARG A 55 12.77 -5.74 -2.28
C ARG A 55 11.34 -5.39 -1.86
N THR A 56 11.19 -4.46 -0.91
CA THR A 56 9.87 -4.01 -0.45
C THR A 56 9.10 -3.31 -1.57
N VAL A 57 9.74 -2.42 -2.33
CA VAL A 57 9.11 -1.74 -3.48
C VAL A 57 8.65 -2.75 -4.54
N ALA A 58 9.47 -3.76 -4.87
CA ALA A 58 9.09 -4.80 -5.82
C ALA A 58 7.84 -5.58 -5.37
N SER A 59 7.72 -5.91 -4.07
CA SER A 59 6.52 -6.58 -3.55
C SER A 59 5.26 -5.71 -3.58
N LEU A 60 5.40 -4.38 -3.71
CA LEU A 60 4.28 -3.44 -3.76
C LEU A 60 3.81 -3.12 -5.19
N ASP A 61 4.59 -3.49 -6.22
CA ASP A 61 4.23 -3.28 -7.62
C ASP A 61 2.94 -4.02 -8.02
N GLU A 62 2.75 -5.23 -7.50
CA GLU A 62 1.55 -6.05 -7.75
C GLU A 62 0.27 -5.39 -7.23
N ALA A 63 0.36 -4.74 -6.07
CA ALA A 63 -0.76 -4.03 -5.47
C ALA A 63 -1.11 -2.74 -6.22
N GLU A 64 -0.11 -2.02 -6.76
CA GLU A 64 -0.35 -0.83 -7.59
C GLU A 64 -1.10 -1.16 -8.89
N LEU A 65 -0.77 -2.27 -9.55
CA LEU A 65 -1.48 -2.73 -10.74
C LEU A 65 -2.97 -2.98 -10.47
N SER A 66 -3.28 -3.50 -9.28
CA SER A 66 -4.66 -3.70 -8.84
C SER A 66 -5.41 -2.38 -8.63
N VAL A 67 -4.76 -1.34 -8.09
CA VAL A 67 -5.35 0.02 -8.01
C VAL A 67 -5.64 0.59 -9.39
N LYS A 68 -4.67 0.50 -10.32
CA LYS A 68 -4.84 1.02 -11.69
C LYS A 68 -6.01 0.36 -12.41
N ARG A 69 -6.20 -0.95 -12.21
CA ARG A 69 -7.33 -1.70 -12.77
C ARG A 69 -8.67 -1.25 -12.19
N ILE A 70 -8.78 -1.10 -10.87
CA ILE A 70 -10.00 -0.60 -10.21
C ILE A 70 -10.33 0.82 -10.66
N ARG A 71 -9.32 1.70 -10.80
CA ARG A 71 -9.52 3.07 -11.27
C ARG A 71 -10.06 3.10 -12.70
N TYR A 72 -9.51 2.27 -13.58
CA TYR A 72 -9.98 2.17 -14.96
C TYR A 72 -11.44 1.68 -15.06
N GLU A 73 -11.84 0.71 -14.23
CA GLU A 73 -13.21 0.20 -14.19
C GLU A 73 -14.23 1.29 -13.74
N ARG A 74 -13.82 2.27 -12.92
CA ARG A 74 -14.70 3.36 -12.46
C ARG A 74 -14.76 4.58 -13.38
N ASP A 75 -13.72 4.85 -14.17
CA ASP A 75 -13.70 6.00 -15.10
C ASP A 75 -14.58 5.77 -16.36
N TRP A 76 -15.17 4.58 -16.55
CA TRP A 76 -16.03 4.22 -17.68
C TRP A 76 -17.45 3.76 -17.30
N SER A 77 -17.91 4.05 -16.08
CA SER A 77 -19.28 3.77 -15.60
C SER A 77 -20.13 5.04 -15.49
#